data_AF-A0A813EW77-F1
#
_entry.id   AF-A0A813EW77-F1
#
_cell.length_a   1.000
_cell.length_b   1.000
_cell.length_c   1.000
_cell.angle_alpha   90.00
_cell.angle_beta   90.00
_cell.angle_gamma   90.00
#
_symmetry.space_group_name_H-M   'P 1'
#
loop_
_entity.id
_entity.type
_entity.pdbx_description
1 polymer ?
#
loop_
_entity_poly.entity_id
_entity_poly.type
_entity_poly.pdbx_seq_one_letter_code
_entity_poly.pdbx_strand_id
1 'polypeptide(L)' 'FGLGTSMSYGSYRPTFNIHIKTSSQGGAAKHGYPDPEYFSRALDELRTNGVAIAELS' A
#
# COMPACT_ATOMS: atom_id res chain seq x y z
N PHE A 1 -1.60 9.28 3.22
CA PHE A 1 -0.62 9.66 2.16
C PHE A 1 0.27 10.75 2.72
N GLY A 2 1.48 10.89 2.19
CA GLY A 2 2.44 11.93 2.59
C GLY A 2 3.07 12.58 1.36
N LEU A 3 3.99 13.51 1.57
CA LEU A 3 4.83 14.02 0.50
C LEU A 3 6.19 13.31 0.56
N GLY A 4 6.72 12.92 -0.59
CA GLY A 4 7.98 12.21 -0.70
C GLY A 4 8.47 12.11 -2.14
N THR A 5 9.63 11.50 -2.36
CA THR A 5 10.12 11.22 -3.71
C THR A 5 9.30 10.10 -4.32
N SER A 6 8.58 10.38 -5.41
CA SER A 6 7.82 9.38 -6.14
C SER A 6 8.75 8.39 -6.83
N MET A 7 8.57 7.10 -6.55
CA MET A 7 9.35 6.04 -7.20
C MET A 7 9.07 5.92 -8.71
N SER A 8 7.90 6.34 -9.17
CA SER A 8 7.53 6.27 -10.59
C SER A 8 8.11 7.42 -11.41
N TYR A 9 8.31 8.60 -10.79
CA TYR A 9 8.71 9.82 -11.51
C TYR A 9 10.03 10.42 -11.02
N GLY A 10 10.62 9.90 -9.95
CA GLY A 10 11.88 10.41 -9.37
C GLY A 10 11.79 11.82 -8.79
N SER A 11 10.59 12.38 -8.59
CA SER A 11 10.39 13.76 -8.15
C SER A 11 9.51 13.86 -6.91
N TYR A 12 9.63 14.96 -6.17
CA TYR A 12 8.84 15.22 -4.96
C TYR A 12 7.36 15.40 -5.27
N ARG A 13 6.52 14.50 -4.75
CA ARG A 13 5.09 14.38 -5.06
C ARG A 13 4.34 13.75 -3.87
N PRO A 14 3.00 13.75 -3.86
CA PRO A 14 2.24 12.90 -2.96
C PRO A 14 2.54 11.41 -3.18
N THR A 15 2.78 10.67 -2.10
CA THR A 15 3.09 9.24 -2.09
C THR A 15 2.23 8.49 -1.05
N PHE A 16 2.04 7.19 -1.29
CA PHE A 16 1.37 6.28 -0.35
C PHE A 16 2.39 5.56 0.51
N ASN A 17 2.08 5.43 1.81
CA ASN A 17 2.91 4.68 2.77
C ASN A 17 2.38 3.25 3.02
N ILE A 18 1.16 2.98 2.55
CA ILE A 18 0.51 1.67 2.59
C ILE A 18 0.17 1.32 1.14
N HIS A 19 0.54 0.13 0.72
CA HIS A 19 0.30 -0.40 -0.61
C HIS A 19 -1.20 -0.56 -0.83
N ILE A 20 -1.66 -0.04 -1.96
CA ILE A 20 -3.05 -0.17 -2.42
C ILE A 20 -3.08 -0.80 -3.80
N LYS A 21 -4.15 -1.55 -4.08
CA LYS A 21 -4.41 -2.08 -5.41
C LYS A 21 -5.00 -0.98 -6.29
N THR A 22 -4.32 -0.69 -7.39
CA THR A 22 -4.72 0.31 -8.39
C THR A 22 -5.18 -0.34 -9.71
N SER A 23 -5.05 -1.67 -9.81
CA SER A 23 -5.56 -2.48 -10.91
C SER A 23 -6.44 -3.61 -10.36
N SER A 24 -7.44 -4.03 -11.11
CA SER A 24 -8.21 -5.24 -10.79
C SER A 24 -7.54 -6.52 -11.28
N GLN A 25 -6.51 -6.42 -12.14
CA GLN A 25 -5.89 -7.57 -12.81
C GLN A 25 -4.36 -7.47 -12.85
N GLY A 26 -3.69 -8.57 -13.19
CA GLY A 26 -2.24 -8.61 -13.41
C GLY A 26 -1.40 -8.91 -12.16
N GLY A 27 -2.06 -9.31 -11.07
CA GLY A 27 -1.44 -9.73 -9.82
C GLY A 27 -0.55 -8.68 -9.16
N ALA A 28 0.30 -9.13 -8.22
CA ALA A 28 1.17 -8.26 -7.43
C ALA A 28 2.04 -7.32 -8.30
N ALA A 29 2.61 -7.85 -9.40
CA ALA A 29 3.51 -7.13 -10.29
C ALA A 29 2.86 -5.92 -10.99
N LYS A 30 1.53 -5.95 -11.18
CA LYS A 30 0.76 -4.85 -11.79
C LYS A 30 -0.12 -4.12 -10.80
N HIS A 31 0.20 -4.18 -9.50
CA HIS A 31 -0.61 -3.57 -8.43
C HIS A 31 -2.08 -4.02 -8.46
N GLY A 32 -2.33 -5.28 -8.85
CA GLY A 32 -3.67 -5.84 -8.97
C GLY A 32 -3.82 -7.25 -8.40
N TYR A 33 -4.83 -7.97 -8.89
CA TYR A 33 -5.22 -9.32 -8.45
C TYR A 33 -5.01 -10.36 -9.56
N PRO A 34 -4.91 -11.67 -9.24
CA PRO A 34 -4.88 -12.23 -7.89
C PRO A 34 -3.56 -11.96 -7.17
N ASP A 35 -3.64 -11.75 -5.85
CA ASP A 35 -2.48 -11.57 -4.96
C ASP A 35 -2.86 -12.08 -3.57
N PRO A 36 -2.65 -13.37 -3.28
CA PRO A 36 -3.11 -14.00 -2.04
C PRO A 36 -2.53 -13.38 -0.77
N GLU A 37 -1.34 -12.78 -0.85
CA GLU A 37 -0.62 -12.23 0.30
C GLU A 37 -0.90 -10.74 0.54
N TYR A 38 -1.68 -10.09 -0.33
CA TYR A 38 -1.92 -8.65 -0.26
C TYR A 38 -2.43 -8.21 1.12
N PHE A 39 -3.45 -8.87 1.67
CA PHE A 39 -4.04 -8.48 2.95
C PHE A 39 -3.05 -8.60 4.10
N SER A 40 -2.21 -9.65 4.13
CA SER A 40 -1.17 -9.79 5.16
C SER A 40 -0.18 -8.63 5.11
N ARG A 41 0.34 -8.32 3.91
CA ARG A 41 1.31 -7.22 3.72
C ARG A 41 0.71 -5.87 4.06
N ALA A 42 -0.52 -5.60 3.63
CA ALA A 42 -1.20 -4.34 3.92
C ALA A 42 -1.46 -4.15 5.43
N LEU A 43 -1.80 -5.22 6.15
CA LEU A 43 -1.98 -5.16 7.60
C LEU A 43 -0.66 -4.90 8.34
N ASP A 44 0.44 -5.48 7.88
CA ASP A 44 1.76 -5.22 8.47
C ASP A 44 2.23 -3.78 8.21
N GLU A 45 1.98 -3.25 7.02
CA GLU A 45 2.21 -1.84 6.69
C GLU A 45 1.35 -0.91 7.55
N LEU A 46 0.07 -1.22 7.74
CA LEU A 46 -0.84 -0.48 8.65
C LEU A 46 -0.29 -0.44 10.07
N ARG A 47 0.09 -1.60 10.63
CA ARG A 47 0.68 -1.70 11.98
C ARG A 47 1.96 -0.89 12.10
N THR A 48 2.83 -0.94 11.09
CA THR A 48 4.08 -0.16 11.03
C THR A 48 3.80 1.34 11.00
N ASN A 49 2.66 1.76 10.43
CA ASN A 49 2.18 3.14 10.44
C ASN A 49 1.34 3.48 11.69
N GLY A 50 1.34 2.62 12.71
CA GLY A 50 0.64 2.86 13.98
C GLY A 50 -0.86 2.59 13.96
N VAL A 51 -1.38 1.94 12.90
CA VAL A 51 -2.80 1.60 12.78
C VAL A 51 -3.00 0.11 13.08
N ALA A 52 -3.64 -0.19 14.21
CA ALA A 52 -3.99 -1.54 14.61
C ALA A 52 -5.51 -1.74 14.59
N ILE A 53 -5.96 -2.96 14.26
CA ILE A 53 -7.39 -3.30 14.21
C ILE A 53 -8.05 -3.17 15.59
N ALA A 54 -7.29 -3.32 16.68
CA ALA A 54 -7.80 -3.17 18.04
C ALA A 54 -8.35 -1.75 18.34
N GLU A 55 -7.97 -0.74 17.55
CA GLU A 55 -8.44 0.64 17.69
C GLU A 55 -9.84 0.87 17.09
N LEU A 56 -10.46 -0.16 16.51
CA LEU A 56 -11.81 -0.09 15.89
C LEU A 56 -12.94 -0.52 16.84
N SER A 57 -12.64 -0.74 18.13
CA SER A 57 -13.59 -1.19 19.15
C SER A 57 -14.40 -0.05 19.77
#